data_AF-A0A1J3CBJ5-F1
#
_entry.id   AF-A0A1J3CBJ5-F1
#
_cell.length_a   1.000
_cell.length_b   1.000
_cell.length_c   1.000
_cell.angle_alpha   90.00
_cell.angle_beta   90.00
_cell.angle_gamma   90.00
#
_symmetry.space_group_name_H-M   'P 1'
#
loop_
_entity.id
_entity.type
_entity.pdbx_description
1 polymer ?
#
loop_
_entity_poly.entity_id
_entity_poly.type
_entity_poly.pdbx_seq_one_letter_code
_entity_poly.pdbx_strand_id
1 'polypeptide(L)'
;MYHLRLILLAVLSLISSSISQPYTPSAILIDCGASSSSVIGDRRWISDENIISSGTPKNVSDQVLDEILLTVRSFPLNLDGTRHKFCYVMSVSRGWKYMIRTTYYYGGVNGKATPPPVFDQIVDGTFWGVVNTTADYADGLASYYEGVFLAQGKSISVCIATNSYTTSDPFISALEVIRLDGSLYNSTDFTISGLSLVARHAFGYSGPIIRFPDDEFDRFWEPYSLNSTVPNNRKLEVSGFWNLPPSRIFNTDLRALQVQPLEFTWPPMPLKNSIYYIALYFAHDSDSLGDGSRRVFDVSVNGITYYKELSVTPAGAVIFASKWPLEGLTTLTLSPRSGSSLAPLINGGEMFELISLGGKTLVRDVTALNAIKSSFQNAPIDWNGDPCMPKNYSWSGVTCTEGPRIRVIALNLTSMGLSGSLAPEASKLTALSSIWLGNNSLSGSIPDLSSLKYLESVHLEDNRFSGNIPSFFGGVPHLRELFLQNNNLTGQIPSNLLQKQGLDLRTSGNPFLTQPPS
;
A
#
# COMPACT_ATOMS: atom_id res chain seq x y z
N MET A 1 17.44 33.69 71.05
CA MET A 1 17.94 32.62 70.16
C MET A 1 16.75 31.91 69.54
N TYR A 2 16.77 31.81 68.21
CA TYR A 2 15.89 31.05 67.31
C TYR A 2 14.52 31.64 66.90
N HIS A 3 14.58 32.29 65.74
CA HIS A 3 13.55 32.48 64.73
C HIS A 3 12.98 31.15 64.20
N LEU A 4 11.69 31.13 63.82
CA LEU A 4 11.18 30.41 62.64
C LEU A 4 9.78 30.97 62.29
N ARG A 5 9.69 32.04 61.51
CA ARG A 5 9.39 32.10 60.07
C ARG A 5 8.06 31.44 59.65
N LEU A 6 7.06 32.32 59.56
CA LEU A 6 5.81 32.22 58.80
C LEU A 6 6.13 31.92 57.32
N ILE A 7 5.62 30.82 56.77
CA ILE A 7 5.70 30.53 55.33
C ILE A 7 4.38 30.96 54.68
N LEU A 8 4.48 32.02 53.88
CA LEU A 8 3.44 32.52 52.99
C LEU A 8 3.42 31.62 51.75
N LEU A 9 2.37 30.82 51.56
CA LEU A 9 2.15 30.05 50.33
C LEU A 9 1.57 30.99 49.27
N ALA A 10 2.44 31.47 48.38
CA ALA A 10 2.05 32.16 47.16
C ALA A 10 1.58 31.13 46.12
N VAL A 11 0.29 31.16 45.79
CA VAL A 11 -0.27 30.42 44.65
C VAL A 11 0.11 31.20 43.38
N LEU A 12 1.18 30.78 42.71
CA LEU A 12 1.49 31.22 41.34
C LEU A 12 0.62 30.43 40.36
N SER A 13 -0.39 31.09 39.81
CA SER A 13 -1.10 30.62 38.62
C SER A 13 -0.16 30.68 37.41
N LEU A 14 0.43 29.55 37.04
CA LEU A 14 1.09 29.39 35.75
C LEU A 14 -0.01 29.23 34.69
N ILE A 15 -0.43 30.33 34.08
CA ILE A 15 -1.10 30.28 32.78
C ILE A 15 0.00 30.01 31.75
N SER A 16 0.22 28.74 31.44
CA SER A 16 1.00 28.35 30.28
C SER A 16 0.19 28.68 29.03
N SER A 17 0.48 29.80 28.40
CA SER A 17 0.14 30.05 26.99
C SER A 17 1.00 29.14 26.13
N SER A 18 0.61 27.86 26.05
CA SER A 18 1.10 26.94 25.03
C SER A 18 0.54 27.39 23.69
N ILE A 19 1.36 28.10 22.92
CA ILE A 19 1.18 28.22 21.47
C ILE A 19 1.26 26.78 20.95
N SER A 20 0.11 26.18 20.65
CA SER A 20 0.01 24.86 20.05
C SER A 20 0.73 24.91 18.71
N GLN A 21 1.94 24.36 18.62
CA GLN A 21 2.50 23.99 17.33
C GLN A 21 1.50 23.03 16.67
N PRO A 22 1.16 23.20 15.38
CA PRO A 22 0.25 22.30 14.70
C PRO A 22 0.81 20.87 14.80
N TYR A 23 -0.01 19.95 15.28
CA TYR A 23 0.32 18.54 15.39
C TYR A 23 0.67 18.02 13.99
N THR A 24 1.94 17.67 13.76
CA THR A 24 2.32 17.03 12.51
C THR A 24 1.82 15.58 12.55
N PRO A 25 1.06 15.13 11.55
CA PRO A 25 0.63 13.75 11.48
C PRO A 25 1.84 12.83 11.48
N SER A 26 1.72 11.70 12.16
CA SER A 26 2.71 10.65 12.04
C SER A 26 2.68 10.13 10.60
N ALA A 27 3.64 10.60 9.80
CA ALA A 27 3.76 10.29 8.39
C ALA A 27 5.17 9.80 8.06
N ILE A 28 5.25 8.87 7.12
CA ILE A 28 6.48 8.45 6.46
C ILE A 28 6.40 9.01 5.04
N LEU A 29 7.26 9.98 4.72
CA LEU A 29 7.28 10.67 3.43
C LEU A 29 8.57 10.32 2.73
N ILE A 30 8.48 9.60 1.61
CA ILE A 30 9.63 9.05 0.90
C ILE A 30 9.76 9.77 -0.43
N ASP A 31 10.93 10.36 -0.65
CA ASP A 31 11.37 10.92 -1.94
C ASP A 31 12.11 9.81 -2.69
N CYS A 32 11.45 9.25 -3.70
CA CYS A 32 11.91 8.03 -4.36
C CYS A 32 12.97 8.36 -5.41
N GLY A 33 14.19 7.85 -5.26
CA GLY A 33 15.29 8.20 -6.14
C GLY A 33 16.25 9.24 -5.55
N ALA A 34 15.85 9.95 -4.50
CA ALA A 34 16.69 10.94 -3.86
C ALA A 34 17.92 10.30 -3.20
N SER A 35 19.08 10.93 -3.34
CA SER A 35 20.33 10.50 -2.73
C SER A 35 20.46 10.85 -1.24
N SER A 36 19.57 11.72 -0.73
CA SER A 36 19.59 12.14 0.66
C SER A 36 18.21 12.62 1.10
N SER A 37 17.97 12.63 2.41
CA SER A 37 16.74 13.20 2.97
C SER A 37 16.78 14.73 2.92
N SER A 38 15.65 15.36 2.65
CA SER A 38 15.50 16.82 2.50
C SER A 38 14.26 17.34 3.26
N VAL A 39 14.12 18.67 3.32
CA VAL A 39 12.91 19.32 3.84
C VAL A 39 12.27 20.05 2.66
N ILE A 40 11.05 19.63 2.30
CA ILE A 40 10.29 20.16 1.16
C ILE A 40 8.92 20.57 1.70
N GLY A 41 8.54 21.85 1.50
CA GLY A 41 7.28 22.40 1.99
C GLY A 41 7.07 22.23 3.51
N ASP A 42 8.12 22.51 4.30
CA ASP A 42 8.17 22.35 5.77
C ASP A 42 8.01 20.92 6.29
N ARG A 43 8.08 19.91 5.41
CA ARG A 43 7.98 18.50 5.78
C ARG A 43 9.28 17.78 5.46
N ARG A 44 9.69 16.86 6.35
CA ARG A 44 10.89 16.06 6.15
C ARG A 44 10.56 14.86 5.25
N TRP A 45 11.24 14.80 4.11
CA TRP A 45 11.19 13.69 3.17
C TRP A 45 12.46 12.85 3.32
N ILE A 46 12.31 11.53 3.41
CA ILE A 46 13.43 10.60 3.55
C ILE A 46 13.78 9.98 2.20
N SER A 47 15.08 9.77 1.97
CA SER A 47 15.55 9.00 0.81
C SER A 47 15.10 7.54 0.91
N ASP A 48 14.84 6.92 -0.23
CA ASP A 48 14.44 5.52 -0.32
C ASP A 48 15.58 4.50 -0.25
N GLU A 49 16.84 4.93 -0.22
CA GLU A 49 18.03 4.06 -0.34
C GLU A 49 18.05 2.88 0.66
N ASN A 50 17.52 3.08 1.87
CA ASN A 50 17.46 2.05 2.92
C ASN A 50 16.08 1.38 3.08
N ILE A 51 15.13 1.67 2.21
CA ILE A 51 13.73 1.19 2.28
C ILE A 51 13.42 0.21 1.15
N ILE A 52 14.12 0.33 0.03
CA ILE A 52 13.98 -0.49 -1.16
C ILE A 52 15.33 -1.12 -1.54
N SER A 53 15.35 -2.40 -1.89
CA SER A 53 16.59 -3.11 -2.22
C SER A 53 16.92 -3.16 -3.72
N SER A 54 16.12 -2.52 -4.56
CA SER A 54 16.16 -2.68 -6.02
C SER A 54 15.67 -1.43 -6.75
N GLY A 55 15.94 -1.36 -8.05
CA GLY A 55 15.67 -0.18 -8.87
C GLY A 55 16.79 0.86 -8.82
N THR A 56 16.83 1.72 -9.82
CA THR A 56 17.88 2.72 -10.05
C THR A 56 17.32 4.12 -9.84
N PRO A 57 18.04 5.02 -9.14
CA PRO A 57 17.62 6.41 -9.05
C PRO A 57 17.83 7.08 -10.41
N LYS A 58 16.84 7.86 -10.85
CA LYS A 58 16.94 8.67 -12.06
C LYS A 58 16.51 10.10 -11.73
N ASN A 59 17.20 11.07 -12.32
CA ASN A 59 16.78 12.47 -12.26
C ASN A 59 15.84 12.74 -13.42
N VAL A 60 14.83 13.57 -13.16
CA VAL A 60 13.91 14.06 -14.19
C VAL A 60 14.44 15.37 -14.74
N SER A 61 14.56 15.49 -16.07
CA SER A 61 15.22 16.62 -16.73
C SER A 61 14.35 17.87 -16.90
N ASP A 62 13.08 17.78 -16.54
CA ASP A 62 12.10 18.84 -16.77
C ASP A 62 12.12 19.85 -15.61
N GLN A 63 11.78 21.12 -15.90
CA GLN A 63 11.62 22.14 -14.86
C GLN A 63 10.32 21.89 -14.12
N VAL A 64 10.39 21.13 -13.04
CA VAL A 64 9.26 20.88 -12.15
C VAL A 64 9.28 21.88 -11.00
N LEU A 65 8.11 22.41 -10.63
CA LEU A 65 7.97 23.33 -9.50
C LEU A 65 8.07 22.63 -8.15
N ASP A 66 7.70 21.34 -8.10
CA ASP A 66 7.71 20.54 -6.88
C ASP A 66 8.98 19.68 -6.81
N GLU A 67 9.76 19.88 -5.74
CA GLU A 67 11.07 19.25 -5.56
C GLU A 67 10.97 17.72 -5.44
N ILE A 68 9.86 17.17 -4.92
CA ILE A 68 9.65 15.72 -4.81
C ILE A 68 9.48 15.01 -6.17
N LEU A 69 9.39 15.77 -7.26
CA LEU A 69 9.23 15.23 -8.61
C LEU A 69 10.53 15.26 -9.42
N LEU A 70 11.60 15.82 -8.86
CA LEU A 70 12.92 15.92 -9.52
C LEU A 70 13.66 14.59 -9.59
N THR A 71 13.31 13.65 -8.71
CA THR A 71 13.88 12.30 -8.72
C THR A 71 12.80 11.24 -8.78
N VAL A 72 13.17 10.10 -9.36
CA VAL A 72 12.33 8.90 -9.41
C VAL A 72 13.17 7.66 -9.14
N ARG A 73 12.56 6.65 -8.54
CA ARG A 73 13.10 5.28 -8.61
C ARG A 73 12.49 4.57 -9.81
N SER A 74 13.34 3.98 -10.64
CA SER A 74 12.92 3.19 -11.80
C SER A 74 13.33 1.73 -11.64
N PHE A 75 12.42 0.80 -11.96
CA PHE A 75 12.58 -0.62 -11.76
C PHE A 75 12.76 -1.35 -13.09
N PRO A 76 13.71 -2.29 -13.19
CA PRO A 76 14.00 -2.94 -14.45
C PRO A 76 12.81 -3.79 -14.94
N LEU A 77 12.42 -3.61 -16.19
CA LEU A 77 11.53 -4.53 -16.88
C LEU A 77 12.30 -5.78 -17.34
N ASN A 78 11.85 -6.96 -16.91
CA ASN A 78 12.34 -8.23 -17.45
C ASN A 78 11.47 -8.65 -18.66
N LEU A 79 12.11 -9.04 -19.76
CA LEU A 79 11.45 -9.42 -21.01
C LEU A 79 11.21 -10.93 -21.15
N ASP A 80 11.55 -11.72 -20.12
CA ASP A 80 11.30 -13.17 -20.09
C ASP A 80 9.84 -13.55 -19.82
N GLY A 81 8.95 -12.55 -19.69
CA GLY A 81 7.52 -12.72 -19.42
C GLY A 81 7.19 -13.01 -17.96
N THR A 82 8.18 -13.04 -17.07
CA THR A 82 7.95 -13.15 -15.63
C THR A 82 7.49 -11.82 -15.05
N ARG A 83 6.54 -11.90 -14.11
CA ARG A 83 6.01 -10.72 -13.42
C ARG A 83 6.79 -10.53 -12.13
N HIS A 84 7.48 -9.40 -12.02
CA HIS A 84 8.21 -9.04 -10.82
C HIS A 84 7.47 -7.95 -10.07
N LYS A 85 7.64 -7.94 -8.75
CA LYS A 85 7.25 -6.81 -7.91
C LYS A 85 8.43 -6.30 -7.10
N PHE A 86 8.44 -5.00 -6.87
CA PHE A 86 9.47 -4.30 -6.11
C PHE A 86 8.76 -3.52 -5.02
N CYS A 87 9.07 -3.83 -3.76
CA CYS A 87 8.27 -3.38 -2.61
C CYS A 87 9.08 -2.51 -1.66
N TYR A 88 8.57 -1.33 -1.38
CA TYR A 88 8.92 -0.55 -0.21
C TYR A 88 8.35 -1.28 1.01
N VAL A 89 9.13 -1.48 2.07
CA VAL A 89 8.67 -2.11 3.31
C VAL A 89 8.90 -1.15 4.48
N MET A 90 7.82 -0.64 5.05
CA MET A 90 7.86 0.42 6.05
C MET A 90 7.38 -0.10 7.40
N SER A 91 8.05 0.32 8.48
CA SER A 91 7.64 -0.02 9.85
C SER A 91 6.44 0.82 10.25
N VAL A 92 5.39 0.15 10.73
CA VAL A 92 4.11 0.79 11.12
C VAL A 92 3.55 0.16 12.39
N SER A 93 2.56 0.83 12.99
CA SER A 93 1.86 0.32 14.16
C SER A 93 0.71 -0.59 13.74
N ARG A 94 0.77 -1.85 14.17
CA ARG A 94 -0.31 -2.82 13.95
C ARG A 94 -1.64 -2.30 14.45
N GLY A 95 -2.71 -2.49 13.67
CA GLY A 95 -4.08 -2.10 14.00
C GLY A 95 -4.42 -0.64 13.67
N TRP A 96 -3.45 0.13 13.15
CA TRP A 96 -3.70 1.50 12.69
C TRP A 96 -4.06 1.53 11.21
N LYS A 97 -4.89 2.50 10.84
CA LYS A 97 -5.21 2.83 9.45
C LYS A 97 -4.16 3.79 8.91
N TYR A 98 -3.77 3.56 7.68
CA TYR A 98 -2.84 4.40 6.94
C TYR A 98 -3.48 4.79 5.62
N MET A 99 -3.46 6.09 5.33
CA MET A 99 -3.62 6.59 3.98
C MET A 99 -2.26 6.46 3.29
N ILE A 100 -2.25 5.78 2.15
CA ILE A 100 -1.09 5.61 1.31
C ILE A 100 -1.34 6.41 0.04
N ARG A 101 -0.39 7.27 -0.30
CA ARG A 101 -0.38 7.98 -1.59
C ARG A 101 0.89 7.66 -2.36
N THR A 102 0.72 7.27 -3.61
CA THR A 102 1.81 7.06 -4.57
C THR A 102 1.71 8.11 -5.65
N THR A 103 2.80 8.83 -5.90
CA THR A 103 2.87 9.89 -6.91
C THR A 103 3.85 9.50 -8.01
N TYR A 104 3.45 9.78 -9.25
CA TYR A 104 4.15 9.37 -10.47
C TYR A 104 4.25 10.55 -11.43
N TYR A 105 5.47 11.09 -11.57
CA TYR A 105 5.80 12.05 -12.60
C TYR A 105 6.74 11.41 -13.62
N TYR A 106 6.24 11.13 -14.83
CA TYR A 106 7.02 10.39 -15.82
C TYR A 106 8.21 11.20 -16.33
N GLY A 107 8.01 12.47 -16.73
CA GLY A 107 9.07 13.41 -17.12
C GLY A 107 10.08 12.89 -18.17
N GLY A 108 9.71 11.87 -18.95
CA GLY A 108 10.60 11.19 -19.88
C GLY A 108 11.67 10.31 -19.23
N VAL A 109 11.45 9.74 -18.04
CA VAL A 109 12.38 8.87 -17.30
C VAL A 109 12.93 7.69 -18.11
N ASN A 110 12.15 7.17 -19.06
CA ASN A 110 12.55 6.08 -19.97
C ASN A 110 12.81 6.59 -21.40
N GLY A 111 13.07 7.89 -21.56
CA GLY A 111 13.21 8.60 -22.83
C GLY A 111 11.92 9.32 -23.22
N LYS A 112 12.04 10.57 -23.68
CA LYS A 112 10.90 11.42 -24.07
C LYS A 112 10.10 10.90 -25.28
N ALA A 113 10.70 10.05 -26.10
CA ALA A 113 10.02 9.39 -27.22
C ALA A 113 9.31 8.08 -26.80
N THR A 114 9.57 7.60 -25.57
CA THR A 114 8.99 6.37 -25.04
C THR A 114 7.69 6.73 -24.30
N PRO A 115 6.55 6.10 -24.60
CA PRO A 115 5.32 6.32 -23.85
C PRO A 115 5.48 5.86 -22.39
N PRO A 116 4.79 6.51 -21.43
CA PRO A 116 4.82 6.05 -20.04
C PRO A 116 4.41 4.57 -19.92
N PRO A 117 5.10 3.77 -19.11
CA PRO A 117 4.71 2.40 -18.88
C PRO A 117 3.39 2.33 -18.09
N VAL A 118 2.58 1.31 -18.40
CA VAL A 118 1.42 0.96 -17.59
C VAL A 118 1.77 -0.28 -16.76
N PHE A 119 1.60 -0.18 -15.45
CA PHE A 119 2.04 -1.19 -14.50
C PHE A 119 1.08 -1.27 -13.31
N ASP A 120 1.33 -2.19 -12.39
CA ASP A 120 0.44 -2.47 -11.28
C ASP A 120 1.02 -1.93 -9.96
N GLN A 121 0.14 -1.60 -9.02
CA GLN A 121 0.50 -1.29 -7.65
C GLN A 121 -0.23 -2.20 -6.66
N ILE A 122 0.47 -2.55 -5.59
CA ILE A 122 0.07 -3.57 -4.62
C ILE A 122 0.34 -3.02 -3.22
N VAL A 123 -0.59 -3.26 -2.29
CA VAL A 123 -0.39 -2.95 -0.87
C VAL A 123 -0.57 -4.23 -0.05
N ASP A 124 0.48 -4.65 0.66
CA ASP A 124 0.41 -5.77 1.61
C ASP A 124 -0.14 -7.09 1.02
N GLY A 125 0.26 -7.39 -0.22
CA GLY A 125 -0.19 -8.58 -0.97
C GLY A 125 -1.57 -8.43 -1.61
N THR A 126 -2.21 -7.26 -1.46
CA THR A 126 -3.46 -6.90 -2.12
C THR A 126 -3.17 -6.15 -3.42
N PHE A 127 -3.72 -6.61 -4.53
CA PHE A 127 -3.72 -5.83 -5.76
C PHE A 127 -4.55 -4.56 -5.54
N TRP A 128 -3.91 -3.39 -5.63
CA TRP A 128 -4.58 -2.12 -5.37
C TRP A 128 -5.12 -1.51 -6.67
N GLY A 129 -4.32 -1.44 -7.73
CA GLY A 129 -4.78 -0.90 -8.99
C GLY A 129 -3.72 -0.86 -10.08
N VAL A 130 -4.13 -0.39 -11.25
CA VAL A 130 -3.25 -0.14 -12.40
C VAL A 130 -2.83 1.33 -12.36
N VAL A 131 -1.52 1.57 -12.49
CA VAL A 131 -0.93 2.89 -12.67
C VAL A 131 -0.82 3.17 -14.15
N ASN A 132 -1.44 4.27 -14.58
CA ASN A 132 -1.40 4.74 -15.96
C ASN A 132 -1.30 6.26 -15.96
N THR A 133 -0.10 6.76 -16.25
CA THR A 133 0.19 8.20 -16.23
C THR A 133 0.10 8.84 -17.62
N THR A 134 -0.49 8.15 -18.61
CA THR A 134 -0.43 8.57 -20.02
C THR A 134 -1.10 9.92 -20.26
N ALA A 135 -2.29 10.13 -19.68
CA ALA A 135 -3.02 11.38 -19.83
C ALA A 135 -2.30 12.54 -19.12
N ASP A 136 -1.97 12.37 -17.84
CA ASP A 136 -1.28 13.40 -17.06
C ASP A 136 0.09 13.76 -17.67
N TYR A 137 0.84 12.78 -18.18
CA TYR A 137 2.10 13.06 -18.88
C TYR A 137 1.91 13.91 -20.14
N ALA A 138 0.85 13.68 -20.91
CA ALA A 138 0.55 14.49 -22.10
C ALA A 138 0.28 15.97 -21.74
N ASP A 139 -0.25 16.21 -20.53
CA ASP A 139 -0.51 17.54 -19.98
C ASP A 139 0.67 18.10 -19.15
N GLY A 140 1.78 17.36 -19.05
CA GLY A 140 2.94 17.75 -18.25
C GLY A 140 2.72 17.66 -16.74
N LEU A 141 1.73 16.89 -16.29
CA LEU A 141 1.30 16.73 -14.91
C LEU A 141 1.80 15.41 -14.30
N ALA A 142 1.72 15.33 -12.97
CA ALA A 142 1.95 14.10 -12.22
C ALA A 142 0.62 13.42 -11.90
N SER A 143 0.60 12.08 -11.95
CA SER A 143 -0.52 11.27 -11.47
C SER A 143 -0.31 10.95 -9.99
N TYR A 144 -1.40 10.88 -9.22
CA TYR A 144 -1.36 10.31 -7.88
C TYR A 144 -2.50 9.31 -7.66
N TYR A 145 -2.26 8.34 -6.78
CA TYR A 145 -3.25 7.38 -6.33
C TYR A 145 -3.27 7.40 -4.82
N GLU A 146 -4.44 7.34 -4.22
CA GLU A 146 -4.60 7.36 -2.77
C GLU A 146 -5.48 6.19 -2.32
N GLY A 147 -5.09 5.51 -1.25
CA GLY A 147 -5.88 4.43 -0.68
C GLY A 147 -5.74 4.35 0.83
N VAL A 148 -6.73 3.76 1.50
CA VAL A 148 -6.74 3.58 2.95
C VAL A 148 -6.71 2.09 3.28
N PHE A 149 -5.72 1.71 4.09
CA PHE A 149 -5.45 0.33 4.44
C PHE A 149 -5.18 0.17 5.93
N LEU A 150 -5.59 -0.97 6.49
CA LEU A 150 -5.29 -1.34 7.87
C LEU A 150 -3.98 -2.12 7.93
N ALA A 151 -3.05 -1.67 8.77
CA ALA A 151 -1.82 -2.41 9.03
C ALA A 151 -2.11 -3.65 9.88
N GLN A 152 -2.11 -4.83 9.26
CA GLN A 152 -2.36 -6.09 9.97
C GLN A 152 -1.12 -6.61 10.74
N GLY A 153 0.08 -6.14 10.36
CA GLY A 153 1.37 -6.46 10.97
C GLY A 153 2.08 -5.23 11.52
N LYS A 154 3.38 -5.39 11.85
CA LYS A 154 4.28 -4.29 12.26
C LYS A 154 4.95 -3.59 11.09
N SER A 155 4.62 -4.02 9.88
CA SER A 155 5.10 -3.45 8.64
C SER A 155 3.95 -3.38 7.65
N ILE A 156 4.04 -2.43 6.73
CA ILE A 156 3.21 -2.36 5.53
C ILE A 156 4.13 -2.32 4.32
N SER A 157 3.72 -2.96 3.24
CA SER A 157 4.45 -2.99 1.99
C SER A 157 3.66 -2.32 0.88
N VAL A 158 4.33 -1.49 0.09
CA VAL A 158 3.78 -0.87 -1.12
C VAL A 158 4.68 -1.27 -2.26
N CYS A 159 4.13 -1.98 -3.25
CA CYS A 159 4.90 -2.53 -4.34
C CYS A 159 4.46 -1.98 -5.68
N ILE A 160 5.45 -1.84 -6.56
CA ILE A 160 5.28 -1.60 -8.00
C ILE A 160 5.55 -2.92 -8.72
N ALA A 161 4.72 -3.30 -9.68
CA ALA A 161 4.84 -4.59 -10.34
C ALA A 161 4.60 -4.53 -11.86
N THR A 162 5.40 -5.29 -12.61
CA THR A 162 5.27 -5.40 -14.07
C THR A 162 4.14 -6.35 -14.44
N ASN A 163 3.25 -5.93 -15.33
CA ASN A 163 2.18 -6.78 -15.85
C ASN A 163 2.48 -7.18 -17.31
N SER A 164 1.57 -7.94 -17.93
CA SER A 164 1.78 -8.48 -19.28
C SER A 164 1.79 -7.45 -20.41
N TYR A 165 1.48 -6.20 -20.13
CA TYR A 165 1.47 -5.10 -21.10
C TYR A 165 2.35 -3.92 -20.67
N THR A 166 3.19 -4.10 -19.65
CA THR A 166 4.22 -3.12 -19.28
C THR A 166 5.29 -3.05 -20.38
N THR A 167 5.50 -1.85 -20.94
CA THR A 167 6.33 -1.64 -22.13
C THR A 167 7.72 -1.07 -21.85
N SER A 168 7.93 -0.48 -20.67
CA SER A 168 9.22 0.04 -20.20
C SER A 168 9.29 -0.01 -18.67
N ASP A 169 10.45 0.35 -18.10
CA ASP A 169 10.71 0.30 -16.65
C ASP A 169 9.64 1.04 -15.83
N PRO A 170 8.88 0.36 -14.94
CA PRO A 170 8.03 1.04 -13.97
C PRO A 170 8.82 2.02 -13.11
N PHE A 171 8.14 3.01 -12.53
CA PHE A 171 8.78 4.03 -11.73
C PHE A 171 7.87 4.55 -10.62
N ILE A 172 8.42 5.28 -9.66
CA ILE A 172 7.69 6.02 -8.62
C ILE A 172 8.50 7.26 -8.24
N SER A 173 7.82 8.40 -8.05
CA SER A 173 8.44 9.68 -7.67
C SER A 173 8.38 9.90 -6.16
N ALA A 174 7.22 9.65 -5.55
CA ALA A 174 7.04 9.83 -4.12
C ALA A 174 6.08 8.81 -3.53
N LEU A 175 6.30 8.47 -2.26
CA LEU A 175 5.45 7.59 -1.46
C LEU A 175 5.17 8.22 -0.10
N GLU A 176 3.90 8.46 0.18
CA GLU A 176 3.42 9.00 1.45
C GLU A 176 2.63 7.92 2.19
N VAL A 177 2.98 7.67 3.45
CA VAL A 177 2.26 6.75 4.35
C VAL A 177 1.86 7.52 5.60
N ILE A 178 0.62 7.98 5.62
CA ILE A 178 0.09 8.90 6.63
C ILE A 178 -0.83 8.14 7.57
N ARG A 179 -0.51 8.14 8.87
CA ARG A 179 -1.37 7.54 9.88
C ARG A 179 -2.65 8.34 10.01
N LEU A 180 -3.78 7.66 9.89
CA LEU A 180 -5.10 8.25 10.09
C LEU A 180 -5.55 8.09 11.55
N ASP A 181 -6.42 8.99 11.98
CA ASP A 181 -7.11 8.84 13.26
C ASP A 181 -8.01 7.58 13.26
N GLY A 182 -8.20 7.03 14.46
CA GLY A 182 -9.01 5.84 14.67
C GLY A 182 -10.47 6.01 14.23
N SER A 183 -11.01 7.23 14.19
CA SER A 183 -12.39 7.52 13.78
C SER A 183 -12.63 7.53 12.26
N LEU A 184 -11.62 7.92 11.46
CA LEU A 184 -11.76 8.13 10.01
C LEU A 184 -12.13 6.85 9.27
N TYR A 185 -13.21 6.86 8.50
CA TYR A 185 -13.72 5.71 7.72
C TYR A 185 -14.18 4.49 8.53
N ASN A 186 -14.53 4.62 9.82
CA ASN A 186 -14.95 3.49 10.67
C ASN A 186 -16.19 2.71 10.23
N SER A 187 -16.96 3.22 9.27
CA SER A 187 -18.05 2.48 8.65
C SER A 187 -17.60 1.41 7.65
N THR A 188 -16.29 1.32 7.36
CA THR A 188 -15.68 0.29 6.50
C THR A 188 -15.01 -0.78 7.34
N ASP A 189 -15.26 -2.05 7.01
CA ASP A 189 -14.55 -3.19 7.60
C ASP A 189 -13.18 -3.38 6.93
N PHE A 190 -12.16 -2.75 7.51
CA PHE A 190 -10.80 -2.84 6.99
C PHE A 190 -10.11 -4.19 7.23
N THR A 191 -10.77 -5.17 7.83
CA THR A 191 -10.23 -6.53 7.94
C THR A 191 -10.40 -7.32 6.64
N ILE A 192 -11.35 -6.92 5.79
CA ILE A 192 -11.66 -7.58 4.51
C ILE A 192 -11.58 -6.63 3.30
N SER A 193 -11.62 -5.31 3.52
CA SER A 193 -11.59 -4.32 2.44
C SER A 193 -10.56 -3.21 2.67
N GLY A 194 -10.00 -2.67 1.60
CA GLY A 194 -9.37 -1.35 1.58
C GLY A 194 -10.28 -0.34 0.90
N LEU A 195 -9.90 0.93 0.94
CA LEU A 195 -10.53 1.98 0.14
C LEU A 195 -9.53 2.49 -0.89
N SER A 196 -9.94 2.65 -2.14
CA SER A 196 -9.17 3.32 -3.19
C SER A 196 -9.88 4.59 -3.60
N LEU A 197 -9.23 5.75 -3.47
CA LEU A 197 -9.84 7.03 -3.76
C LEU A 197 -10.21 7.12 -5.24
N VAL A 198 -11.44 7.57 -5.50
CA VAL A 198 -11.94 7.88 -6.84
C VAL A 198 -11.97 9.38 -7.03
N ALA A 199 -12.47 10.11 -6.04
CA ALA A 199 -12.61 11.56 -6.08
C ALA A 199 -12.74 12.13 -4.68
N ARG A 200 -12.11 13.28 -4.43
CA ARG A 200 -12.33 14.10 -3.24
C ARG A 200 -12.31 15.56 -3.65
N HIS A 201 -13.45 16.23 -3.49
CA HIS A 201 -13.63 17.58 -4.03
C HIS A 201 -14.19 18.56 -3.01
N ALA A 202 -13.68 19.79 -3.07
CA ALA A 202 -14.30 20.97 -2.48
C ALA A 202 -15.22 21.63 -3.53
N PHE A 203 -16.51 21.63 -3.26
CA PHE A 203 -17.52 22.13 -4.18
C PHE A 203 -17.64 23.66 -4.11
N GLY A 204 -17.82 24.27 -5.28
CA GLY A 204 -17.86 25.73 -5.43
C GLY A 204 -16.51 26.41 -5.26
N TYR A 205 -15.43 25.63 -5.18
CA TYR A 205 -14.07 26.11 -5.01
C TYR A 205 -13.32 26.12 -6.35
N SER A 206 -12.50 27.14 -6.58
CA SER A 206 -11.72 27.31 -7.82
C SER A 206 -10.26 27.69 -7.57
N GLY A 207 -9.75 27.45 -6.35
CA GLY A 207 -8.36 27.72 -5.99
C GLY A 207 -7.47 26.46 -6.04
N PRO A 208 -6.23 26.54 -5.53
CA PRO A 208 -5.32 25.39 -5.47
C PRO A 208 -5.84 24.32 -4.51
N ILE A 209 -5.46 23.05 -4.73
CA ILE A 209 -5.85 21.91 -3.89
C ILE A 209 -5.75 22.24 -2.40
N ILE A 210 -6.85 22.05 -1.67
CA ILE A 210 -6.86 22.18 -0.21
C ILE A 210 -6.26 20.90 0.37
N ARG A 211 -5.19 21.04 1.15
CA ARG A 211 -4.43 19.93 1.77
C ARG A 211 -3.75 20.43 3.03
N PHE A 212 -2.72 19.76 3.54
CA PHE A 212 -1.97 20.24 4.71
C PHE A 212 -1.44 21.67 4.46
N PRO A 213 -1.52 22.59 5.45
CA PRO A 213 -1.93 22.37 6.85
C PRO A 213 -3.43 22.50 7.13
N ASP A 214 -4.27 22.83 6.15
CA ASP A 214 -5.72 22.95 6.36
C ASP A 214 -6.37 21.59 6.65
N ASP A 215 -5.91 20.55 5.96
CA ASP A 215 -6.26 19.16 6.24
C ASP A 215 -5.17 18.50 7.08
N GLU A 216 -5.49 18.13 8.31
CA GLU A 216 -4.52 17.49 9.19
C GLU A 216 -4.03 16.16 8.62
N PHE A 217 -4.78 15.44 7.80
CA PHE A 217 -4.33 14.17 7.21
C PHE A 217 -3.68 14.35 5.83
N ASP A 218 -3.43 15.60 5.41
CA ASP A 218 -2.90 15.98 4.10
C ASP A 218 -3.68 15.37 2.93
N ARG A 219 -4.99 15.12 3.08
CA ARG A 219 -5.85 14.66 1.99
C ARG A 219 -5.98 15.74 0.93
N PHE A 220 -5.99 15.36 -0.34
CA PHE A 220 -6.17 16.31 -1.44
C PHE A 220 -7.66 16.54 -1.68
N TRP A 221 -8.11 17.76 -1.47
CA TRP A 221 -9.45 18.23 -1.82
C TRP A 221 -9.34 19.09 -3.08
N GLU A 222 -9.68 18.48 -4.21
CA GLU A 222 -9.60 19.12 -5.51
C GLU A 222 -10.75 20.12 -5.72
N PRO A 223 -10.52 21.23 -6.44
CA PRO A 223 -11.60 22.15 -6.78
C PRO A 223 -12.64 21.48 -7.68
N TYR A 224 -13.92 21.64 -7.35
CA TYR A 224 -15.02 21.29 -8.26
C TYR A 224 -15.97 22.48 -8.38
N SER A 225 -16.05 23.05 -9.57
CA SER A 225 -16.92 24.19 -9.88
C SER A 225 -17.71 23.93 -11.15
N LEU A 226 -18.91 24.52 -11.21
CA LEU A 226 -19.70 24.65 -12.42
C LEU A 226 -19.72 26.13 -12.83
N ASN A 227 -20.12 26.44 -14.06
CA ASN A 227 -20.13 27.81 -14.59
C ASN A 227 -20.93 28.85 -13.76
N SER A 228 -21.75 28.41 -12.79
CA SER A 228 -22.60 29.25 -11.94
C SER A 228 -22.29 29.12 -10.43
N THR A 229 -21.03 29.24 -10.02
CA THR A 229 -20.68 29.31 -8.59
C THR A 229 -20.92 30.72 -8.03
N VAL A 230 -21.64 30.82 -6.91
CA VAL A 230 -21.75 32.05 -6.13
C VAL A 230 -20.66 32.03 -5.05
N PRO A 231 -19.67 32.94 -5.07
CA PRO A 231 -18.65 32.99 -4.02
C PRO A 231 -19.31 33.26 -2.66
N ASN A 232 -19.07 32.39 -1.69
CA ASN A 232 -19.47 32.62 -0.32
C ASN A 232 -18.28 33.24 0.42
N ASN A 233 -18.34 34.52 0.77
CA ASN A 233 -17.22 35.25 1.38
C ASN A 233 -17.12 35.04 2.90
N ARG A 234 -17.73 33.99 3.46
CA ARG A 234 -17.78 33.76 4.91
C ARG A 234 -17.19 32.42 5.31
N LYS A 235 -16.36 32.47 6.35
CA LYS A 235 -15.76 31.31 7.00
C LYS A 235 -16.80 30.64 7.91
N LEU A 236 -17.11 29.37 7.67
CA LEU A 236 -18.00 28.59 8.53
C LEU A 236 -17.18 27.81 9.57
N GLU A 237 -17.49 27.99 10.84
CA GLU A 237 -16.92 27.19 11.93
C GLU A 237 -17.82 25.97 12.16
N VAL A 238 -17.60 24.94 11.36
CA VAL A 238 -18.30 23.65 11.48
C VAL A 238 -17.64 22.76 12.52
N SER A 239 -18.41 21.87 13.15
CA SER A 239 -17.88 20.90 14.13
C SER A 239 -18.68 19.59 14.12
N GLY A 240 -18.13 18.53 14.71
CA GLY A 240 -18.86 17.26 14.90
C GLY A 240 -18.81 16.26 13.74
N PHE A 241 -17.95 16.48 12.73
CA PHE A 241 -17.72 15.50 11.67
C PHE A 241 -16.74 14.41 12.11
N TRP A 242 -17.18 13.16 12.13
CA TRP A 242 -16.39 12.00 12.56
C TRP A 242 -15.23 11.63 11.61
N ASN A 243 -15.29 12.08 10.37
CA ASN A 243 -14.26 11.90 9.34
C ASN A 243 -13.41 13.17 9.11
N LEU A 244 -13.59 14.18 9.97
CA LEU A 244 -12.72 15.34 10.15
C LEU A 244 -12.32 16.05 8.83
N PRO A 245 -13.25 16.41 7.92
CA PRO A 245 -12.93 17.24 6.76
C PRO A 245 -12.37 18.61 7.18
N PRO A 246 -11.49 19.23 6.37
CA PRO A 246 -10.89 20.51 6.73
C PRO A 246 -11.94 21.62 6.64
N SER A 247 -11.98 22.52 7.62
CA SER A 247 -13.00 23.60 7.69
C SER A 247 -13.04 24.46 6.43
N ARG A 248 -11.91 24.59 5.74
CA ARG A 248 -11.75 25.36 4.50
C ARG A 248 -12.71 24.94 3.37
N ILE A 249 -13.14 23.67 3.30
CA ILE A 249 -14.10 23.23 2.25
C ILE A 249 -15.50 23.80 2.46
N PHE A 250 -15.84 24.22 3.68
CA PHE A 250 -17.15 24.79 4.00
C PHE A 250 -17.22 26.29 3.72
N ASN A 251 -16.12 26.92 3.31
CA ASN A 251 -16.10 28.32 2.91
C ASN A 251 -16.69 28.55 1.53
N THR A 252 -16.88 27.48 0.75
CA THR A 252 -17.53 27.52 -0.56
C THR A 252 -18.61 26.47 -0.64
N ASP A 253 -19.50 26.62 -1.61
CA ASP A 253 -20.50 25.60 -1.92
C ASP A 253 -20.94 25.70 -3.38
N LEU A 254 -21.33 24.55 -3.93
CA LEU A 254 -22.07 24.48 -5.18
C LEU A 254 -23.57 24.55 -4.84
N ARG A 255 -24.26 25.55 -5.36
CA ARG A 255 -25.68 25.83 -5.06
C ARG A 255 -26.51 26.02 -6.31
N ALA A 256 -27.79 25.68 -6.24
CA ALA A 256 -28.75 26.14 -7.24
C ALA A 256 -29.00 27.65 -7.12
N LEU A 257 -29.26 28.31 -8.26
CA LEU A 257 -29.53 29.76 -8.33
C LEU A 257 -30.88 30.15 -7.67
N GLN A 258 -31.83 29.21 -7.65
CA GLN A 258 -33.17 29.36 -7.08
C GLN A 258 -33.52 28.09 -6.29
N VAL A 259 -34.68 28.08 -5.64
CA VAL A 259 -35.23 26.88 -4.97
C VAL A 259 -35.72 25.87 -6.02
N GLN A 260 -34.76 25.27 -6.71
CA GLN A 260 -34.94 24.26 -7.75
C GLN A 260 -33.95 23.12 -7.52
N PRO A 261 -34.17 21.94 -8.11
CA PRO A 261 -33.21 20.85 -8.03
C PRO A 261 -31.82 21.27 -8.54
N LEU A 262 -30.78 20.91 -7.79
CA LEU A 262 -29.39 21.01 -8.25
C LEU A 262 -28.97 19.62 -8.75
N GLU A 263 -28.64 19.52 -10.03
CA GLU A 263 -28.21 18.27 -10.67
C GLU A 263 -26.85 18.44 -11.34
N PHE A 264 -25.94 17.50 -11.10
CA PHE A 264 -24.60 17.51 -11.69
C PHE A 264 -23.98 16.11 -11.71
N THR A 265 -23.01 15.91 -12.59
CA THR A 265 -22.27 14.64 -12.70
C THR A 265 -21.09 14.65 -11.75
N TRP A 266 -21.04 13.72 -10.79
CA TRP A 266 -19.92 13.58 -9.88
C TRP A 266 -19.72 12.10 -9.47
N PRO A 267 -18.48 11.57 -9.56
CA PRO A 267 -17.25 12.25 -9.99
C PRO A 267 -17.24 12.60 -11.50
N PRO A 268 -16.32 13.48 -11.97
CA PRO A 268 -16.27 13.94 -13.37
C PRO A 268 -15.70 12.88 -14.33
N MET A 269 -15.92 11.60 -14.04
CA MET A 269 -15.43 10.45 -14.79
C MET A 269 -16.37 9.26 -14.61
N PRO A 270 -16.47 8.36 -15.60
CA PRO A 270 -17.28 7.16 -15.46
C PRO A 270 -16.66 6.20 -14.43
N LEU A 271 -17.53 5.59 -13.62
CA LEU A 271 -17.18 4.59 -12.62
C LEU A 271 -17.12 3.20 -13.24
N LYS A 272 -16.26 2.35 -12.67
CA LYS A 272 -16.30 0.90 -12.94
C LYS A 272 -17.52 0.31 -12.23
N ASN A 273 -17.98 -0.85 -12.70
CA ASN A 273 -19.00 -1.58 -11.96
C ASN A 273 -18.37 -2.16 -10.67
N SER A 274 -18.66 -1.54 -9.54
CA SER A 274 -18.06 -1.85 -8.25
C SER A 274 -18.93 -1.34 -7.09
N ILE A 275 -18.44 -1.54 -5.87
CA ILE A 275 -19.05 -1.03 -4.64
C ILE A 275 -18.28 0.18 -4.17
N TYR A 276 -19.00 1.25 -3.86
CA TYR A 276 -18.42 2.54 -3.49
C TYR A 276 -18.81 2.96 -2.07
N TYR A 277 -17.84 3.54 -1.39
CA TYR A 277 -18.06 4.39 -0.24
C TYR A 277 -18.31 5.82 -0.76
N ILE A 278 -19.32 6.50 -0.23
CA ILE A 278 -19.63 7.89 -0.57
C ILE A 278 -19.83 8.66 0.73
N ALA A 279 -19.23 9.84 0.85
CA ALA A 279 -19.59 10.83 1.88
C ALA A 279 -19.76 12.21 1.25
N LEU A 280 -20.87 12.87 1.58
CA LEU A 280 -21.23 14.20 1.07
C LEU A 280 -21.43 15.15 2.24
N TYR A 281 -20.89 16.35 2.11
CA TYR A 281 -20.77 17.32 3.19
C TYR A 281 -21.55 18.60 2.91
N PHE A 282 -22.29 19.04 3.92
CA PHE A 282 -23.23 20.14 3.83
C PHE A 282 -23.09 21.04 5.06
N ALA A 283 -23.01 22.34 4.86
CA ALA A 283 -23.16 23.35 5.89
C ALA A 283 -23.61 24.66 5.24
N HIS A 284 -24.31 25.49 6.01
CA HIS A 284 -24.67 26.83 5.54
C HIS A 284 -24.62 27.83 6.69
N ASP A 285 -24.44 29.11 6.37
CA ASP A 285 -24.60 30.20 7.32
C ASP A 285 -26.10 30.42 7.59
N SER A 286 -26.56 30.24 8.84
CA SER A 286 -27.97 30.51 9.23
C SER A 286 -28.20 31.96 9.58
N ASP A 287 -27.18 32.66 10.07
CA ASP A 287 -27.34 33.95 10.76
C ASP A 287 -27.55 35.12 9.77
N SER A 288 -27.37 34.86 8.46
CA SER A 288 -27.57 35.84 7.39
C SER A 288 -28.94 35.76 6.70
N LEU A 289 -29.80 34.80 7.04
CA LEU A 289 -31.00 34.48 6.23
C LEU A 289 -32.35 34.72 6.94
N GLY A 290 -32.34 35.29 8.15
CA GLY A 290 -33.55 35.63 8.91
C GLY A 290 -34.16 34.44 9.68
N ASP A 291 -34.85 34.76 10.78
CA ASP A 291 -35.48 33.81 11.70
C ASP A 291 -36.62 33.07 10.98
N GLY A 292 -36.37 31.83 10.52
CA GLY A 292 -37.34 30.98 9.81
C GLY A 292 -36.88 30.43 8.46
N SER A 293 -35.70 30.84 7.94
CA SER A 293 -35.17 30.26 6.70
C SER A 293 -34.72 28.81 6.89
N ARG A 294 -35.24 27.90 6.06
CA ARG A 294 -34.96 26.45 6.14
C ARG A 294 -34.45 25.94 4.80
N ARG A 295 -33.38 25.13 4.86
CA ARG A 295 -32.85 24.40 3.72
C ARG A 295 -33.07 22.91 3.94
N VAL A 296 -34.10 22.38 3.29
CA VAL A 296 -34.48 20.96 3.40
C VAL A 296 -34.61 20.36 2.01
N PHE A 297 -33.87 19.30 1.74
CA PHE A 297 -33.89 18.64 0.43
C PHE A 297 -33.62 17.14 0.54
N ASP A 298 -34.06 16.41 -0.48
CA ASP A 298 -33.72 15.00 -0.69
C ASP A 298 -32.43 14.93 -1.51
N VAL A 299 -31.59 13.92 -1.25
CA VAL A 299 -30.37 13.64 -2.02
C VAL A 299 -30.59 12.35 -2.78
N SER A 300 -30.35 12.35 -4.08
CA SER A 300 -30.45 11.17 -4.95
C SER A 300 -29.17 10.94 -5.72
N VAL A 301 -28.84 9.66 -5.95
CA VAL A 301 -27.72 9.20 -6.77
C VAL A 301 -28.32 8.37 -7.90
N ASN A 302 -28.11 8.75 -9.16
CA ASN A 302 -28.69 8.11 -10.35
C ASN A 302 -30.22 7.95 -10.26
N GLY A 303 -30.90 8.98 -9.75
CA GLY A 303 -32.36 8.99 -9.56
C GLY A 303 -32.87 8.15 -8.37
N ILE A 304 -32.00 7.39 -7.70
CA ILE A 304 -32.36 6.65 -6.49
C ILE A 304 -32.18 7.56 -5.28
N THR A 305 -33.25 7.74 -4.49
CA THR A 305 -33.18 8.53 -3.26
C THR A 305 -32.22 7.90 -2.26
N TYR A 306 -31.12 8.61 -2.01
CA TYR A 306 -30.04 8.23 -1.13
C TYR A 306 -30.27 8.71 0.31
N TYR A 307 -30.81 9.92 0.47
CA TYR A 307 -31.19 10.46 1.76
C TYR A 307 -32.45 11.33 1.62
N LYS A 308 -33.35 11.27 2.61
CA LYS A 308 -34.60 12.05 2.61
C LYS A 308 -34.58 13.12 3.69
N GLU A 309 -35.15 14.27 3.39
CA GLU A 309 -35.38 15.37 4.33
C GLU A 309 -34.11 15.85 5.04
N LEU A 310 -32.99 15.96 4.30
CA LEU A 310 -31.76 16.53 4.86
C LEU A 310 -31.98 17.99 5.23
N SER A 311 -31.92 18.29 6.52
CA SER A 311 -31.93 19.66 7.04
C SER A 311 -30.49 20.11 7.27
N VAL A 312 -30.03 21.09 6.49
CA VAL A 312 -28.68 21.65 6.65
C VAL A 312 -28.71 22.77 7.69
N THR A 313 -27.67 22.89 8.51
CA THR A 313 -27.49 23.94 9.54
C THR A 313 -26.02 24.42 9.55
N PRO A 314 -25.65 25.45 10.33
CA PRO A 314 -24.25 25.86 10.48
C PRO A 314 -23.36 24.83 11.18
N ALA A 315 -23.94 23.96 12.01
CA ALA A 315 -23.19 22.85 12.60
C ALA A 315 -22.67 21.88 11.54
N GLY A 316 -23.31 21.86 10.37
CA GLY A 316 -23.00 20.97 9.27
C GLY A 316 -23.70 19.61 9.38
N ALA A 317 -23.72 18.89 8.28
CA ALA A 317 -24.27 17.56 8.15
C ALA A 317 -23.44 16.75 7.15
N VAL A 318 -23.22 15.47 7.47
CA VAL A 318 -22.60 14.50 6.57
C VAL A 318 -23.57 13.36 6.36
N ILE A 319 -23.77 12.99 5.10
CA ILE A 319 -24.48 11.76 4.73
C ILE A 319 -23.46 10.85 4.07
N PHE A 320 -23.48 9.58 4.44
CA PHE A 320 -22.53 8.60 3.93
C PHE A 320 -23.18 7.23 3.71
N ALA A 321 -22.58 6.48 2.79
CA ALA A 321 -22.90 5.09 2.52
C ALA A 321 -21.59 4.35 2.41
N SER A 322 -21.48 3.23 3.12
CA SER A 322 -20.26 2.43 3.11
C SER A 322 -20.22 1.40 1.98
N LYS A 323 -21.37 1.09 1.38
CA LYS A 323 -21.50 0.10 0.30
C LYS A 323 -22.62 0.50 -0.66
N TRP A 324 -22.30 1.28 -1.68
CA TRP A 324 -23.24 1.71 -2.71
C TRP A 324 -22.80 1.21 -4.10
N PRO A 325 -23.56 0.33 -4.76
CA PRO A 325 -23.19 -0.16 -6.09
C PRO A 325 -23.38 0.95 -7.14
N LEU A 326 -22.34 1.21 -7.95
CA LEU A 326 -22.40 2.15 -9.07
C LEU A 326 -21.64 1.60 -10.27
N GLU A 327 -21.97 2.13 -11.44
CA GLU A 327 -21.25 1.96 -12.70
C GLU A 327 -21.52 3.15 -13.61
N GLY A 328 -20.60 3.45 -14.53
CA GLY A 328 -20.77 4.50 -15.52
C GLY A 328 -20.81 5.91 -14.92
N LEU A 329 -21.41 6.85 -15.66
CA LEU A 329 -21.56 8.22 -15.18
C LEU A 329 -22.53 8.27 -14.01
N THR A 330 -22.14 9.00 -12.96
CA THR A 330 -22.94 9.14 -11.74
C THR A 330 -23.49 10.56 -11.62
N THR A 331 -24.81 10.67 -11.50
CA THR A 331 -25.53 11.93 -11.34
C THR A 331 -25.96 12.09 -9.88
N LEU A 332 -25.55 13.19 -9.27
CA LEU A 332 -26.07 13.65 -7.99
C LEU A 332 -27.19 14.67 -8.22
N THR A 333 -28.33 14.45 -7.58
CA THR A 333 -29.47 15.36 -7.62
C THR A 333 -29.89 15.75 -6.20
N LEU A 334 -29.86 17.04 -5.89
CA LEU A 334 -30.36 17.60 -4.63
C LEU A 334 -31.72 18.26 -4.89
N SER A 335 -32.80 17.69 -4.36
CA SER A 335 -34.17 18.11 -4.67
C SER A 335 -34.83 18.82 -3.48
N PRO A 336 -35.11 20.14 -3.55
CA PRO A 336 -35.74 20.86 -2.45
C PRO A 336 -37.12 20.29 -2.10
N ARG A 337 -37.40 20.17 -0.80
CA ARG A 337 -38.70 19.72 -0.26
C ARG A 337 -39.67 20.89 -0.12
N SER A 338 -40.97 20.58 -0.08
CA SER A 338 -42.00 21.55 0.27
C SER A 338 -41.69 22.19 1.63
N GLY A 339 -41.67 23.52 1.68
CA GLY A 339 -41.30 24.28 2.87
C GLY A 339 -39.82 24.68 2.97
N SER A 340 -38.96 24.24 2.04
CA SER A 340 -37.61 24.80 1.91
C SER A 340 -37.70 26.19 1.28
N SER A 341 -37.24 27.22 2.00
CA SER A 341 -37.15 28.59 1.49
C SER A 341 -35.82 28.87 0.79
N LEU A 342 -34.87 27.93 0.95
CA LEU A 342 -33.51 28.04 0.46
C LEU A 342 -33.22 26.96 -0.59
N ALA A 343 -32.42 27.33 -1.59
CA ALA A 343 -31.92 26.41 -2.61
C ALA A 343 -31.10 25.27 -1.98
N PRO A 344 -30.99 24.08 -2.59
CA PRO A 344 -30.01 23.08 -2.15
C PRO A 344 -28.56 23.57 -2.38
N LEU A 345 -27.62 23.06 -1.58
CA LEU A 345 -26.18 23.25 -1.76
C LEU A 345 -25.39 22.00 -1.41
N ILE A 346 -24.10 21.97 -1.74
CA ILE A 346 -23.10 20.99 -1.27
C ILE A 346 -21.73 21.68 -1.11
N ASN A 347 -20.97 21.34 -0.06
CA ASN A 347 -19.66 21.94 0.22
C ASN A 347 -18.50 21.02 -0.13
N GLY A 348 -18.67 19.72 0.08
CA GLY A 348 -17.61 18.73 -0.10
C GLY A 348 -18.17 17.38 -0.48
N GLY A 349 -17.32 16.53 -1.06
CA GLY A 349 -17.65 15.13 -1.26
C GLY A 349 -16.41 14.28 -1.45
N GLU A 350 -16.49 13.03 -1.01
CA GLU A 350 -15.46 12.02 -1.25
C GLU A 350 -16.08 10.67 -1.61
N MET A 351 -15.43 10.00 -2.56
CA MET A 351 -15.84 8.70 -3.08
C MET A 351 -14.63 7.77 -3.14
N PHE A 352 -14.81 6.56 -2.67
CA PHE A 352 -13.81 5.49 -2.77
C PHE A 352 -14.44 4.24 -3.36
N GLU A 353 -13.67 3.53 -4.18
CA GLU A 353 -13.95 2.14 -4.51
C GLU A 353 -13.53 1.24 -3.34
N LEU A 354 -14.37 0.27 -2.99
CA LEU A 354 -14.00 -0.78 -2.03
C LEU A 354 -13.17 -1.85 -2.75
N ILE A 355 -11.92 -2.00 -2.34
CA ILE A 355 -11.03 -3.05 -2.84
C ILE A 355 -11.05 -4.23 -1.88
N SER A 356 -11.25 -5.44 -2.40
CA SER A 356 -11.16 -6.65 -1.58
C SER A 356 -9.71 -6.94 -1.23
N LEU A 357 -9.39 -7.13 0.05
CA LEU A 357 -8.02 -7.43 0.46
C LEU A 357 -7.59 -8.81 -0.06
N GLY A 358 -6.34 -8.88 -0.52
CA GLY A 358 -5.71 -10.14 -0.90
C GLY A 358 -5.46 -11.02 0.33
N GLY A 359 -5.21 -12.30 0.07
CA GLY A 359 -4.66 -13.18 1.10
C GLY A 359 -3.26 -12.73 1.55
N LYS A 360 -2.79 -13.29 2.67
CA LYS A 360 -1.42 -13.09 3.15
C LYS A 360 -0.72 -14.42 3.35
N THR A 361 0.56 -14.47 3.02
CA THR A 361 1.42 -15.61 3.33
C THR A 361 1.48 -15.78 4.84
N LEU A 362 1.44 -17.03 5.31
CA LEU A 362 1.57 -17.32 6.74
C LEU A 362 2.85 -16.69 7.30
N VAL A 363 2.73 -15.90 8.38
CA VAL A 363 3.84 -15.13 8.98
C VAL A 363 5.09 -15.97 9.24
N ARG A 364 4.92 -17.24 9.67
CA ARG A 364 6.04 -18.16 9.88
C ARG A 364 6.80 -18.45 8.59
N ASP A 365 6.09 -18.64 7.48
CA ASP A 365 6.70 -18.90 6.18
C ASP A 365 7.40 -17.63 5.65
N VAL A 366 6.79 -16.44 5.84
CA VAL A 366 7.43 -15.13 5.55
C VAL A 366 8.73 -14.96 6.34
N THR A 367 8.72 -15.26 7.63
CA THR A 367 9.94 -15.16 8.48
C THR A 367 11.03 -16.12 8.01
N ALA A 368 10.65 -17.34 7.63
CA ALA A 368 11.59 -18.34 7.14
C ALA A 368 12.21 -17.95 5.80
N LEU A 369 11.41 -17.46 4.85
CA LEU A 369 11.92 -16.99 3.56
C LEU A 369 12.78 -15.74 3.70
N ASN A 370 12.47 -14.82 4.61
CA ASN A 370 13.34 -13.68 4.88
C ASN A 370 14.70 -14.12 5.46
N ALA A 371 14.73 -15.14 6.32
CA ALA A 371 15.99 -15.69 6.82
C ALA A 371 16.81 -16.36 5.70
N ILE A 372 16.16 -17.10 4.79
CA ILE A 372 16.81 -17.66 3.60
C ILE A 372 17.33 -16.54 2.67
N LYS A 373 16.53 -15.49 2.46
CA LYS A 373 16.95 -14.30 1.70
C LYS A 373 18.23 -13.72 2.28
N SER A 374 18.29 -13.53 3.59
CA SER A 374 19.45 -12.96 4.28
C SER A 374 20.67 -13.89 4.31
N SER A 375 20.50 -15.20 4.11
CA SER A 375 21.63 -16.15 4.03
C SER A 375 22.23 -16.25 2.63
N PHE A 376 21.54 -15.74 1.61
CA PHE A 376 22.06 -15.60 0.26
C PHE A 376 22.82 -14.28 0.09
N GLN A 377 23.94 -14.32 -0.62
CA GLN A 377 24.73 -13.11 -0.93
C GLN A 377 24.14 -12.33 -2.11
N ASN A 378 23.36 -13.00 -2.96
CA ASN A 378 22.74 -12.48 -4.17
C ASN A 378 21.34 -13.08 -4.36
N ALA A 379 20.46 -12.88 -3.37
CA ALA A 379 19.06 -13.30 -3.47
C ALA A 379 18.35 -12.66 -4.69
N PRO A 380 17.30 -13.29 -5.25
CA PRO A 380 16.55 -12.71 -6.36
C PRO A 380 16.00 -11.32 -6.02
N ILE A 381 16.03 -10.42 -7.01
CA ILE A 381 15.75 -8.99 -6.82
C ILE A 381 14.29 -8.70 -6.41
N ASP A 382 13.37 -9.60 -6.74
CA ASP A 382 11.93 -9.48 -6.47
C ASP A 382 11.51 -10.14 -5.14
N TRP A 383 12.47 -10.64 -4.34
CA TRP A 383 12.21 -11.18 -3.00
C TRP A 383 11.92 -10.08 -1.97
N ASN A 384 10.88 -9.28 -2.20
CA ASN A 384 10.42 -8.19 -1.34
C ASN A 384 8.89 -8.19 -1.18
N GLY A 385 8.38 -7.70 -0.05
CA GLY A 385 6.95 -7.74 0.28
C GLY A 385 6.45 -9.13 0.67
N ASP A 386 5.18 -9.44 0.37
CA ASP A 386 4.60 -10.76 0.66
C ASP A 386 5.12 -11.83 -0.33
N PRO A 387 5.63 -13.00 0.10
CA PRO A 387 6.25 -13.97 -0.81
C PRO A 387 5.31 -14.64 -1.82
N CYS A 388 4.02 -14.77 -1.50
CA CYS A 388 3.06 -15.48 -2.33
C CYS A 388 2.04 -14.56 -2.99
N MET A 389 1.88 -13.33 -2.49
CA MET A 389 0.73 -12.49 -2.82
C MET A 389 1.08 -11.14 -3.45
N PRO A 390 0.29 -10.69 -4.45
CA PRO A 390 -0.78 -11.42 -5.11
C PRO A 390 -0.25 -12.62 -5.91
N LYS A 391 -1.10 -13.62 -6.19
CA LYS A 391 -0.71 -14.92 -6.80
C LYS A 391 0.16 -14.80 -8.05
N ASN A 392 -0.12 -13.81 -8.90
CA ASN A 392 0.63 -13.59 -10.16
C ASN A 392 1.97 -12.87 -9.96
N TYR A 393 2.31 -12.53 -8.71
CA TYR A 393 3.50 -11.78 -8.32
C TYR A 393 4.21 -12.46 -7.14
N SER A 394 4.09 -13.78 -7.01
CA SER A 394 4.90 -14.53 -6.04
C SER A 394 6.38 -14.29 -6.31
N TRP A 395 7.19 -14.34 -5.26
CA TRP A 395 8.64 -14.24 -5.39
C TRP A 395 9.18 -15.26 -6.37
N SER A 396 10.19 -14.88 -7.15
CA SER A 396 10.84 -15.77 -8.11
C SER A 396 11.24 -17.09 -7.45
N GLY A 397 10.79 -18.20 -8.06
CA GLY A 397 11.04 -19.56 -7.57
C GLY A 397 10.19 -20.01 -6.38
N VAL A 398 9.29 -19.20 -5.84
CA VAL A 398 8.42 -19.56 -4.72
C VAL A 398 7.06 -20.00 -5.25
N THR A 399 6.63 -21.22 -4.91
CA THR A 399 5.27 -21.72 -5.20
C THR A 399 4.49 -21.85 -3.89
N CYS A 400 3.21 -21.45 -3.92
CA CYS A 400 2.36 -21.40 -2.73
C CYS A 400 1.01 -22.10 -2.93
N THR A 401 0.38 -22.51 -1.82
CA THR A 401 -1.01 -23.00 -1.82
C THR A 401 -2.00 -21.88 -2.10
N GLU A 402 -3.16 -22.26 -2.64
CA GLU A 402 -4.34 -21.38 -2.70
C GLU A 402 -5.19 -21.48 -1.42
N GLY A 403 -6.16 -20.58 -1.30
CA GLY A 403 -7.14 -20.57 -0.21
C GLY A 403 -6.78 -19.62 0.94
N PRO A 404 -7.52 -19.69 2.07
CA PRO A 404 -7.45 -18.69 3.13
C PRO A 404 -6.15 -18.77 3.94
N ARG A 405 -5.44 -19.92 3.89
CA ARG A 405 -4.17 -20.13 4.58
C ARG A 405 -3.09 -20.42 3.56
N ILE A 406 -2.44 -19.36 3.10
CA ILE A 406 -1.41 -19.41 2.06
C ILE A 406 -0.09 -19.87 2.67
N ARG A 407 0.45 -20.97 2.15
CA ARG A 407 1.68 -21.64 2.60
C ARG A 407 2.64 -21.82 1.44
N VAL A 408 3.93 -21.78 1.72
CA VAL A 408 4.98 -22.08 0.73
C VAL A 408 5.12 -23.59 0.60
N ILE A 409 5.06 -24.09 -0.63
CA ILE A 409 5.07 -25.54 -0.94
C ILE A 409 6.24 -25.98 -1.82
N ALA A 410 6.85 -25.08 -2.58
CA ALA A 410 8.07 -25.38 -3.31
C ALA A 410 8.98 -24.16 -3.40
N LEU A 411 10.29 -24.43 -3.37
CA LEU A 411 11.34 -23.49 -3.73
C LEU A 411 12.09 -24.07 -4.94
N ASN A 412 11.98 -23.41 -6.09
CA ASN A 412 12.75 -23.71 -7.28
C ASN A 412 13.65 -22.52 -7.62
N LEU A 413 14.90 -22.61 -7.21
CA LEU A 413 15.93 -21.60 -7.45
C LEU A 413 17.11 -22.20 -8.22
N THR A 414 16.83 -23.23 -9.00
CA THR A 414 17.82 -23.95 -9.81
C THR A 414 18.45 -23.00 -10.83
N SER A 415 19.77 -23.05 -11.00
CA SER A 415 20.49 -22.26 -12.00
C SER A 415 20.34 -20.73 -11.88
N MET A 416 20.13 -20.20 -10.67
CA MET A 416 19.99 -18.76 -10.44
C MET A 416 21.32 -18.06 -10.06
N GLY A 417 22.44 -18.80 -10.07
CA GLY A 417 23.76 -18.27 -9.72
C GLY A 417 23.90 -17.87 -8.25
N LEU A 418 23.07 -18.42 -7.37
CA LEU A 418 23.03 -18.06 -5.94
C LEU A 418 24.31 -18.47 -5.22
N SER A 419 24.80 -17.65 -4.31
CA SER A 419 25.88 -17.95 -3.37
C SER A 419 25.48 -17.62 -1.93
N GLY A 420 26.27 -18.08 -0.97
CA GLY A 420 25.95 -18.00 0.46
C GLY A 420 25.63 -19.38 1.02
N SER A 421 24.56 -19.51 1.81
CA SER A 421 24.15 -20.77 2.44
C SER A 421 22.64 -20.90 2.55
N LEU A 422 22.15 -22.12 2.81
CA LEU A 422 20.74 -22.35 3.13
C LEU A 422 20.51 -22.18 4.63
N ALA A 423 19.70 -21.20 5.03
CA ALA A 423 19.41 -20.92 6.43
C ALA A 423 18.70 -22.10 7.14
N PRO A 424 19.02 -22.39 8.42
CA PRO A 424 18.31 -23.40 9.22
C PRO A 424 16.81 -23.14 9.36
N GLU A 425 16.37 -21.90 9.23
CA GLU A 425 14.98 -21.48 9.20
C GLU A 425 14.17 -22.11 8.06
N ALA A 426 14.80 -22.67 7.03
CA ALA A 426 14.12 -23.48 6.01
C ALA A 426 13.26 -24.59 6.63
N SER A 427 13.65 -25.14 7.78
CA SER A 427 12.88 -26.09 8.59
C SER A 427 11.50 -25.58 9.04
N LYS A 428 11.28 -24.27 9.08
CA LYS A 428 10.00 -23.66 9.48
C LYS A 428 8.96 -23.69 8.35
N LEU A 429 9.39 -23.90 7.11
CA LEU A 429 8.54 -24.03 5.92
C LEU A 429 7.87 -25.42 5.84
N THR A 430 7.19 -25.80 6.90
CA THR A 430 6.62 -27.15 7.13
C THR A 430 5.60 -27.66 6.10
N ALA A 431 5.22 -26.85 5.11
CA ALA A 431 4.37 -27.29 3.99
C ALA A 431 5.17 -27.59 2.72
N LEU A 432 6.51 -27.42 2.73
CA LEU A 432 7.35 -27.71 1.59
C LEU A 432 7.27 -29.18 1.18
N SER A 433 7.08 -29.36 -0.12
CA SER A 433 7.16 -30.62 -0.85
C SER A 433 8.44 -30.69 -1.69
N SER A 434 8.94 -29.55 -2.17
CA SER A 434 10.12 -29.51 -3.05
C SER A 434 11.09 -28.41 -2.66
N ILE A 435 12.37 -28.75 -2.60
CA ILE A 435 13.49 -27.81 -2.49
C ILE A 435 14.45 -28.11 -3.63
N TRP A 436 14.48 -27.25 -4.64
CA TRP A 436 15.35 -27.36 -5.80
C TRP A 436 16.27 -26.15 -5.87
N LEU A 437 17.53 -26.36 -5.50
CA LEU A 437 18.59 -25.36 -5.45
C LEU A 437 19.80 -25.78 -6.30
N GLY A 438 19.61 -26.75 -7.21
CA GLY A 438 20.67 -27.31 -8.04
C GLY A 438 21.36 -26.29 -8.93
N ASN A 439 22.61 -26.55 -9.31
CA ASN A 439 23.40 -25.71 -10.21
C ASN A 439 23.53 -24.26 -9.71
N ASN A 440 24.06 -24.10 -8.49
CA ASN A 440 24.33 -22.81 -7.86
C ASN A 440 25.74 -22.82 -7.23
N SER A 441 26.09 -21.77 -6.48
CA SER A 441 27.33 -21.66 -5.70
C SER A 441 27.04 -21.60 -4.19
N LEU A 442 25.97 -22.26 -3.73
CA LEU A 442 25.62 -22.35 -2.31
C LEU A 442 26.61 -23.23 -1.56
N SER A 443 26.90 -22.87 -0.32
CA SER A 443 27.93 -23.47 0.52
C SER A 443 27.47 -23.67 1.96
N GLY A 444 28.34 -24.24 2.79
CA GLY A 444 28.03 -24.59 4.18
C GLY A 444 27.38 -25.96 4.31
N SER A 445 26.98 -26.32 5.53
CA SER A 445 26.33 -27.60 5.80
C SER A 445 24.84 -27.58 5.43
N ILE A 446 24.31 -28.72 5.00
CA ILE A 446 22.86 -28.90 4.84
C ILE A 446 22.19 -28.77 6.23
N PRO A 447 21.26 -27.82 6.43
CA PRO A 447 20.63 -27.61 7.73
C PRO A 447 19.70 -28.76 8.12
N ASP A 448 19.28 -28.80 9.39
CA ASP A 448 18.24 -29.72 9.84
C ASP A 448 16.89 -29.39 9.18
N LEU A 449 16.38 -30.30 8.36
CA LEU A 449 15.08 -30.21 7.69
C LEU A 449 14.11 -31.29 8.18
N SER A 450 14.38 -31.90 9.34
CA SER A 450 13.61 -33.03 9.89
C SER A 450 12.14 -32.71 10.17
N SER A 451 11.78 -31.45 10.33
CA SER A 451 10.40 -30.95 10.50
C SER A 451 9.58 -30.92 9.20
N LEU A 452 10.22 -31.01 8.03
CA LEU A 452 9.57 -30.93 6.72
C LEU A 452 8.96 -32.28 6.32
N LYS A 453 7.84 -32.64 6.97
CA LYS A 453 7.23 -33.97 6.83
C LYS A 453 6.64 -34.26 5.45
N TYR A 454 6.32 -33.22 4.67
CA TYR A 454 5.77 -33.33 3.32
C TYR A 454 6.83 -33.30 2.22
N LEU A 455 8.11 -33.22 2.56
CA LEU A 455 9.18 -33.09 1.60
C LEU A 455 9.30 -34.37 0.76
N GLU A 456 9.15 -34.22 -0.55
CA GLU A 456 9.20 -35.30 -1.55
C GLU A 456 10.51 -35.26 -2.36
N SER A 457 11.01 -34.07 -2.67
CA SER A 457 12.18 -33.89 -3.53
C SER A 457 13.13 -32.83 -2.99
N VAL A 458 14.41 -33.18 -2.87
CA VAL A 458 15.50 -32.29 -2.47
C VAL A 458 16.62 -32.38 -3.49
N HIS A 459 16.79 -31.32 -4.27
CA HIS A 459 17.81 -31.20 -5.31
C HIS A 459 18.80 -30.11 -4.90
N LEU A 460 20.01 -30.52 -4.51
CA LEU A 460 21.10 -29.64 -4.06
C LEU A 460 22.38 -29.90 -4.88
N GLU A 461 22.29 -30.61 -5.99
CA GLU A 461 23.40 -30.95 -6.85
C GLU A 461 24.12 -29.72 -7.41
N ASP A 462 25.37 -29.92 -7.84
CA ASP A 462 26.17 -28.90 -8.52
C ASP A 462 26.25 -27.60 -7.69
N ASN A 463 26.72 -27.75 -6.45
CA ASN A 463 26.89 -26.68 -5.46
C ASN A 463 28.21 -26.89 -4.69
N ARG A 464 28.37 -26.19 -3.56
CA ARG A 464 29.55 -26.26 -2.68
C ARG A 464 29.16 -26.63 -1.24
N PHE A 465 28.05 -27.36 -1.05
CA PHE A 465 27.66 -27.84 0.27
C PHE A 465 28.74 -28.75 0.86
N SER A 466 28.96 -28.67 2.18
CA SER A 466 30.04 -29.39 2.87
C SER A 466 29.56 -30.05 4.16
N GLY A 467 30.43 -30.85 4.79
CA GLY A 467 30.08 -31.65 5.96
C GLY A 467 29.35 -32.94 5.59
N ASN A 468 28.71 -33.58 6.56
CA ASN A 468 28.09 -34.89 6.37
C ASN A 468 26.69 -34.79 5.77
N ILE A 469 26.24 -35.84 5.07
CA ILE A 469 24.81 -36.00 4.75
C ILE A 469 24.03 -36.20 6.06
N PRO A 470 23.05 -35.34 6.38
CA PRO A 470 22.26 -35.50 7.60
C PRO A 470 21.42 -36.78 7.61
N SER A 471 21.51 -37.56 8.69
CA SER A 471 20.77 -38.83 8.81
C SER A 471 19.25 -38.65 8.92
N PHE A 472 18.75 -37.45 9.27
CA PHE A 472 17.31 -37.21 9.41
C PHE A 472 16.53 -37.44 8.11
N PHE A 473 17.17 -37.32 6.94
CA PHE A 473 16.50 -37.54 5.65
C PHE A 473 15.91 -38.96 5.54
N GLY A 474 16.55 -39.96 6.17
CA GLY A 474 16.00 -41.32 6.24
C GLY A 474 14.68 -41.42 7.02
N GLY A 475 14.41 -40.47 7.92
CA GLY A 475 13.17 -40.36 8.69
C GLY A 475 12.10 -39.44 8.09
N VAL A 476 12.36 -38.82 6.94
CA VAL A 476 11.35 -38.00 6.24
C VAL A 476 10.40 -38.96 5.49
N PRO A 477 9.09 -38.98 5.80
CA PRO A 477 8.20 -40.04 5.31
C PRO A 477 8.09 -40.08 3.78
N HIS A 478 7.87 -38.92 3.17
CA HIS A 478 7.50 -38.81 1.76
C HIS A 478 8.66 -38.55 0.81
N LEU A 479 9.91 -38.49 1.31
CA LEU A 479 11.08 -38.20 0.49
C LEU A 479 11.33 -39.33 -0.54
N ARG A 480 11.34 -38.96 -1.81
CA ARG A 480 11.55 -39.84 -2.97
C ARG A 480 12.80 -39.49 -3.75
N GLU A 481 13.20 -38.22 -3.76
CA GLU A 481 14.37 -37.76 -4.51
C GLU A 481 15.31 -36.99 -3.58
N LEU A 482 16.57 -37.41 -3.54
CA LEU A 482 17.64 -36.71 -2.83
C LEU A 482 18.88 -36.65 -3.73
N PHE A 483 19.03 -35.53 -4.42
CA PHE A 483 20.13 -35.28 -5.35
C PHE A 483 21.15 -34.35 -4.70
N LEU A 484 22.36 -34.87 -4.51
CA LEU A 484 23.47 -34.25 -3.79
C LEU A 484 24.77 -34.32 -4.58
N GLN A 485 24.74 -34.80 -5.82
CA GLN A 485 25.94 -34.98 -6.63
C GLN A 485 26.71 -33.67 -6.83
N ASN A 486 28.02 -33.78 -7.02
CA ASN A 486 28.92 -32.65 -7.30
C ASN A 486 28.84 -31.54 -6.23
N ASN A 487 29.13 -31.93 -4.98
CA ASN A 487 29.28 -31.03 -3.85
C ASN A 487 30.61 -31.34 -3.11
N ASN A 488 30.84 -30.73 -1.96
CA ASN A 488 31.99 -30.97 -1.07
C ASN A 488 31.59 -31.75 0.19
N LEU A 489 30.59 -32.65 0.10
CA LEU A 489 30.09 -33.44 1.22
C LEU A 489 31.10 -34.55 1.58
N THR A 490 31.31 -34.76 2.87
CA THR A 490 32.29 -35.71 3.42
C THR A 490 31.59 -36.74 4.33
N GLY A 491 32.39 -37.62 4.95
CA GLY A 491 31.87 -38.65 5.85
C GLY A 491 31.36 -39.89 5.12
N GLN A 492 30.38 -40.56 5.72
CA GLN A 492 29.72 -41.77 5.18
C GLN A 492 28.26 -41.48 4.87
N ILE A 493 27.70 -42.19 3.87
CA ILE A 493 26.27 -42.15 3.59
C ILE A 493 25.51 -42.86 4.73
N PRO A 494 24.56 -42.18 5.43
CA PRO A 494 23.79 -42.79 6.51
C PRO A 494 23.08 -44.09 6.09
N SER A 495 23.20 -45.14 6.90
CA SER A 495 22.61 -46.45 6.58
C SER A 495 21.08 -46.42 6.43
N ASN A 496 20.41 -45.56 7.18
CA ASN A 496 18.96 -45.38 7.10
C ASN A 496 18.51 -44.71 5.78
N LEU A 497 19.40 -44.00 5.08
CA LEU A 497 19.13 -43.51 3.72
C LEU A 497 19.25 -44.62 2.69
N LEU A 498 20.30 -45.44 2.78
CA LEU A 498 20.50 -46.61 1.91
C LEU A 498 19.37 -47.64 2.06
N GLN A 499 18.76 -47.71 3.24
CA GLN A 499 17.63 -48.62 3.54
C GLN A 499 16.26 -48.03 3.21
N LYS A 500 16.16 -46.74 2.85
CA LYS A 500 14.87 -46.09 2.57
C LYS A 500 14.33 -46.56 1.23
N GLN A 501 13.25 -47.33 1.26
CA GLN A 501 12.61 -47.87 0.06
C GLN A 501 12.08 -46.75 -0.85
N GLY A 502 12.34 -46.87 -2.16
CA GLY A 502 11.84 -45.95 -3.18
C GLY A 502 12.55 -44.59 -3.22
N LEU A 503 13.67 -44.42 -2.51
CA LEU A 503 14.49 -43.22 -2.58
C LEU A 503 15.45 -43.29 -3.79
N ASP A 504 15.34 -42.35 -4.73
CA ASP A 504 16.39 -42.04 -5.71
C ASP A 504 17.43 -41.14 -5.02
N LEU A 505 18.53 -41.76 -4.62
CA LEU A 505 19.66 -41.12 -3.95
C LEU A 505 20.83 -40.96 -4.91
N ARG A 506 21.25 -39.72 -5.17
CA ARG A 506 22.40 -39.41 -6.03
C ARG A 506 23.45 -38.63 -5.28
N THR A 507 24.66 -39.18 -5.16
CA THR A 507 25.71 -38.58 -4.32
C THR A 507 27.09 -38.56 -5.00
N SER A 508 27.19 -38.93 -6.28
CA SER A 508 28.46 -38.98 -7.03
C SER A 508 29.19 -37.63 -7.03
N GLY A 509 30.51 -37.64 -7.16
CA GLY A 509 31.30 -36.40 -7.25
C GLY A 509 31.52 -35.67 -5.91
N ASN A 510 31.22 -36.31 -4.78
CA ASN A 510 31.54 -35.82 -3.43
C ASN A 510 32.76 -36.56 -2.84
N PRO A 511 33.57 -35.89 -1.99
CA PRO A 511 34.75 -36.48 -1.34
C PRO A 511 34.41 -37.39 -0.13
N PHE A 512 33.64 -38.45 -0.33
CA PHE A 512 33.36 -39.43 0.74
C PHE A 512 34.57 -40.29 1.07
N LEU A 513 34.69 -40.68 2.35
CA LEU A 513 35.79 -41.54 2.85
C LEU A 513 35.70 -42.99 2.32
N THR A 514 34.51 -43.40 1.89
CA THR A 514 34.24 -44.70 1.28
C THR A 514 33.30 -44.49 0.11
N GLN A 515 33.74 -44.78 -1.12
CA GLN A 515 32.86 -44.74 -2.27
C GLN A 515 31.80 -45.85 -2.16
N PRO A 516 30.51 -45.59 -2.44
CA PRO A 516 29.53 -46.67 -2.53
C PRO A 516 29.94 -47.63 -3.66
N PRO A 517 29.64 -48.94 -3.54
CA PRO A 517 29.91 -49.89 -4.62
C PRO A 517 29.19 -49.43 -5.89
N SER A 518 29.94 -49.43 -7.00
CA SER A 518 29.55 -49.01 -8.34
C SER A 518 28.29 -49.66 -8.86
#